data_AF-A0A5K0ZD00-F1
#
_entry.id   AF-A0A5K0ZD00-F1
#
_cell.length_a   1.000
_cell.length_b   1.000
_cell.length_c   1.000
_cell.angle_alpha   90.00
_cell.angle_beta   90.00
_cell.angle_gamma   90.00
#
_symmetry.space_group_name_H-M   'P 1'
#
loop_
_entity.id
_entity.type
_entity.pdbx_description
1 polymer ?
#
loop_
_entity_poly.entity_id
_entity_poly.type
_entity_poly.pdbx_seq_one_letter_code
_entity_poly.pdbx_strand_id
1 'polypeptide(L)' 'VYVSILYLQLPNSFSIVLRGRVVEHHKLVDNLKFPQYILYKPQIGGNKE' A
#
# COMPACT_ATOMS: atom_id res chain seq x y z
N VAL A 1 9.03 7.64 -8.98
CA VAL A 1 7.59 7.33 -9.09
C VAL A 1 7.29 5.88 -8.73
N TYR A 2 7.86 4.86 -9.39
CA TYR A 2 7.57 3.46 -9.03
C TYR A 2 7.84 3.13 -7.54
N VAL A 3 8.99 3.56 -7.03
CA VAL A 3 9.44 3.30 -5.66
C VAL A 3 8.51 3.91 -4.59
N SER A 4 7.80 5.00 -4.89
CA SER A 4 6.93 5.65 -3.90
C SER A 4 5.64 4.88 -3.60
N ILE A 5 5.27 3.91 -4.44
CA ILE A 5 4.03 3.11 -4.32
C ILE A 5 4.29 1.61 -4.17
N LEU A 6 5.56 1.23 -3.98
CA LEU A 6 5.98 -0.18 -3.92
C LEU A 6 5.38 -0.93 -2.72
N TYR A 7 5.09 -0.22 -1.64
CA TYR A 7 4.51 -0.77 -0.42
C TYR A 7 3.13 -0.16 -0.19
N LEU A 8 2.17 -0.96 0.28
CA LEU A 8 0.83 -0.46 0.64
C LEU A 8 0.86 0.42 1.90
N GLN A 9 1.66 0.04 2.89
CA GLN A 9 1.94 0.81 4.09
C GLN A 9 3.42 0.65 4.46
N LEU A 10 4.14 1.75 4.70
CA LEU A 10 5.49 1.68 5.25
C LEU A 10 5.47 1.52 6.78
N PRO A 11 6.33 0.65 7.33
CA PRO A 11 6.64 0.65 8.76
C PRO A 11 7.26 1.98 9.21
N ASN A 12 7.02 2.39 10.45
CA ASN A 12 7.49 3.68 10.99
C ASN A 12 9.03 3.82 11.00
N SER A 13 9.76 2.71 11.04
CA SER A 13 11.22 2.68 11.06
C SER A 13 11.86 2.40 9.69
N PHE A 14 11.07 2.46 8.61
CA PHE A 14 11.55 2.16 7.25
C PHE A 14 11.52 3.43 6.38
N SER A 15 12.57 3.61 5.58
CA SER A 15 12.63 4.66 4.56
C SER A 15 13.36 4.14 3.34
N ILE A 16 13.00 4.66 2.16
CA ILE A 16 13.67 4.31 0.91
C ILE A 16 14.48 5.53 0.47
N VAL A 17 15.76 5.32 0.20
CA VAL A 17 16.67 6.37 -0.28
C VAL A 17 17.11 6.03 -1.70
N LEU A 18 16.79 6.91 -2.65
CA LEU A 18 17.17 6.76 -4.05
C LEU A 18 18.16 7.87 -4.41
N ARG A 19 19.39 7.48 -4.77
CA ARG A 19 20.49 8.41 -5.11
C ARG A 19 20.72 9.48 -4.04
N GLY A 20 20.70 9.08 -2.78
CA GLY A 20 20.92 9.96 -1.63
C GLY A 20 19.73 10.85 -1.24
N ARG A 21 18.58 10.71 -1.91
CA ARG A 21 17.35 11.44 -1.55
C ARG A 21 16.32 10.49 -0.97
N VAL A 22 15.70 10.91 0.14
CA VAL A 22 14.57 10.18 0.72
C VAL A 22 13.40 10.21 -0.28
N VAL A 23 12.85 9.04 -0.58
CA VAL A 23 11.67 8.88 -1.43
C VAL A 23 10.43 9.08 -0.57
N GLU A 24 9.59 10.03 -0.97
CA GLU A 24 8.29 10.22 -0.34
C GLU A 24 7.35 9.08 -0.71
N HIS A 25 6.81 8.41 0.31
CA HIS A 25 5.83 7.36 0.11
C HIS A 25 4.44 7.92 -0.15
N HIS A 26 3.76 7.35 -1.14
CA HIS A 26 2.41 7.72 -1.50
C HIS A 26 1.47 6.54 -1.25
N LYS A 27 0.57 6.66 -0.28
CA LYS A 27 -0.55 5.72 -0.11
C LYS A 27 -1.57 5.99 -1.20
N LEU A 28 -1.73 5.05 -2.13
CA LEU A 28 -2.64 5.20 -3.27
C LEU A 28 -4.09 5.41 -2.84
N VAL A 29 -4.50 4.76 -1.75
CA VAL A 29 -5.86 4.83 -1.20
C VAL A 29 -6.24 6.27 -0.86
N ASP A 30 -5.32 7.04 -0.28
CA ASP A 30 -5.55 8.43 0.15
C ASP A 30 -5.69 9.39 -1.04
N ASN A 31 -5.23 8.98 -2.23
CA ASN A 31 -5.24 9.79 -3.45
C ASN A 31 -6.43 9.46 -4.38
N LEU A 32 -7.32 8.55 -4.00
CA LEU A 32 -8.49 8.21 -4.79
C LEU A 32 -9.55 9.31 -4.70
N LYS A 33 -10.02 9.82 -5.85
CA LYS A 33 -11.08 10.86 -5.90
C LYS A 33 -12.45 10.36 -5.43
N PHE A 34 -12.74 9.08 -5.68
CA PHE A 34 -14.02 8.43 -5.34
C PHE A 34 -13.75 7.02 -4.80
N PRO A 35 -13.18 6.89 -3.59
CA PRO A 35 -12.85 5.58 -3.04
C PRO A 35 -14.12 4.75 -2.79
N GLN A 36 -14.07 3.48 -3.15
CA GLN A 36 -15.11 2.50 -2.83
C GLN A 36 -14.49 1.34 -2.07
N TYR A 37 -15.21 0.83 -1.07
CA TYR A 37 -14.78 -0.29 -0.25
C TYR A 37 -15.63 -1.50 -0.60
N ILE A 38 -15.00 -2.52 -1.20
CA ILE A 38 -15.68 -3.75 -1.63
C ILE A 38 -15.05 -4.93 -0.90
N LEU A 39 -15.88 -5.74 -0.22
CA LEU A 39 -15.43 -6.95 0.44
C LEU A 39 -15.48 -8.13 -0.53
N TYR A 40 -14.30 -8.69 -0.84
CA TYR A 40 -14.21 -9.92 -1.63
C TYR A 40 -14.49 -11.16 -0.77
N LYS A 41 -15.29 -12.10 -1.30
CA LYS A 41 -15.57 -13.41 -0.69
C LYS A 41 -14.90 -14.51 -1.52
N PRO A 42 -13.72 -15.01 -1.12
CA PRO A 42 -13.04 -16.08 -1.84
C PRO A 42 -13.83 -17.40 -1.76
N GLN A 43 -13.79 -18.18 -2.84
CA GLN A 43 -14.42 -19.51 -2.92
C GLN A 43 -13.67 -20.56 -2.08
N ILE A 44 -12.35 -20.41 -1.93
CA ILE A 44 -11.47 -21.29 -1.17
C ILE A 44 -10.59 -20.40 -0.30
N GLY A 45 -10.51 -20.69 1.01
CA GLY A 45 -9.76 -19.86 1.97
C GLY A 45 -10.50 -19.55 3.28
N GLY A 46 -11.67 -20.13 3.50
CA GLY A 46 -12.43 -20.00 4.75
C GLY A 46 -12.49 -21.31 5.53
N ASN A 47 -11.36 -21.88 5.94
CA ASN A 47 -11.38 -22.86 7.03
C ASN A 47 -11.27 -22.08 8.34
N LYS A 48 -12.38 -21.93 9.05
CA LYS A 48 -12.40 -21.45 10.43
C LYS A 48 -12.24 -22.69 11.31
N GLU A 49 -11.05 -22.87 11.87
CA GLU A 49 -10.93 -23.55 13.16
C GLU A 49 -11.37 -22.60 14.29
#